data_AF-A0A401UBA8-F1
#
_entry.id   AF-A0A401UBA8-F1
#
_cell.length_a   1.000
_cell.length_b   1.000
_cell.length_c   1.000
_cell.angle_alpha   90.00
_cell.angle_beta   90.00
_cell.angle_gamma   90.00
#
_symmetry.space_group_name_H-M   'P 1'
#
loop_
_entity.id
_entity.type
_entity.pdbx_description
1 polymer ?
#
loop_
_entity_poly.entity_id
_entity_poly.type
_entity_poly.pdbx_seq_one_letter_code
_entity_poly.pdbx_strand_id
1 'polypeptide(L)'
;MPNHLHLLIKIKSEEEIRKAFPQTSTQTLTFEGVNSRIQNLEGLGPVEKRISKQFSNLFNAYTKAYNIRYKRRGTLFIPNFKRKEIIDNSYLTNVICYIHNNPINHGFVSNLQDWNWSSYHDLSLNNPSLIHTNFVINWFGNVQAFQQAHQKVNKIPPEERIENL
;
A
#
# COMPACT_ATOMS: atom_id res chain seq x y z
N MET A 1 12.28 -0.29 -13.78
CA MET A 1 11.85 -1.00 -12.55
C MET A 1 11.30 -2.36 -12.93
N PRO A 2 11.73 -3.47 -12.29
CA PRO A 2 10.86 -4.65 -12.20
C PRO A 2 9.55 -4.25 -11.49
N ASN A 3 8.45 -4.99 -11.58
CA ASN A 3 7.16 -4.59 -10.99
C ASN A 3 7.27 -4.16 -9.50
N HIS A 4 7.17 -2.86 -9.20
CA HIS A 4 7.20 -2.30 -7.84
C HIS A 4 5.83 -1.73 -7.46
N LEU A 5 5.27 -2.22 -6.36
CA LEU A 5 4.02 -1.75 -5.76
C LEU A 5 4.34 -1.23 -4.35
N HIS A 6 4.06 0.05 -4.10
CA HIS A 6 4.20 0.65 -2.77
C HIS A 6 2.83 1.04 -2.24
N LEU A 7 2.51 0.62 -1.02
CA LEU A 7 1.26 0.93 -0.34
C LEU A 7 1.56 1.44 1.07
N LEU A 8 0.95 2.56 1.45
CA LEU A 8 0.89 3.02 2.83
C LEU A 8 -0.47 2.62 3.40
N ILE A 9 -0.47 1.84 4.48
CA ILE A 9 -1.69 1.24 5.03
C ILE A 9 -1.71 1.44 6.53
N LYS A 10 -2.86 1.88 7.05
CA LYS A 10 -3.15 1.88 8.48
C LYS A 10 -3.87 0.59 8.84
N ILE A 11 -3.28 -0.20 9.74
CA ILE A 11 -3.97 -1.33 10.37
C ILE A 11 -4.85 -0.78 11.49
N LYS A 12 -6.11 -1.21 11.52
CA LYS A 12 -7.05 -0.85 12.61
C LYS A 12 -6.59 -1.47 13.93
N SER A 13 -7.03 -0.90 15.05
CA SER A 13 -6.71 -1.48 16.36
C SER A 13 -7.26 -2.90 16.47
N GLU A 14 -6.67 -3.69 17.36
CA GLU A 14 -7.16 -5.05 17.62
C GLU A 14 -8.64 -5.07 18.03
N GLU A 15 -9.07 -4.12 18.85
CA GLU A 15 -10.47 -3.97 19.26
C GLU A 15 -11.38 -3.71 18.07
N GLU A 16 -11.00 -2.79 17.17
CA GLU A 16 -11.74 -2.50 15.95
C GLU A 16 -11.83 -3.71 15.02
N ILE A 17 -10.73 -4.47 14.90
CA ILE A 17 -10.68 -5.70 14.09
C ILE A 17 -11.59 -6.77 14.69
N ARG A 18 -11.55 -6.98 16.01
CA ARG A 18 -12.41 -7.96 16.69
C ARG A 18 -13.88 -7.58 16.59
N LYS A 19 -14.21 -6.29 16.68
CA LYS A 19 -15.56 -5.77 16.47
C LYS A 19 -16.05 -5.97 15.04
N ALA A 20 -15.19 -5.74 14.05
CA ALA A 20 -15.54 -5.91 12.63
C ALA A 20 -15.64 -7.38 12.21
N PHE A 21 -14.92 -8.28 12.89
CA PHE A 21 -14.89 -9.71 12.61
C PHE A 21 -15.08 -10.53 13.90
N PRO A 22 -16.30 -10.56 14.45
CA PRO A 22 -16.60 -11.40 15.60
C PRO A 22 -16.28 -12.87 15.28
N GLN A 23 -15.78 -13.60 16.30
CA GLN A 23 -15.16 -14.93 16.22
C GLN A 23 -16.02 -16.05 15.58
N THR A 24 -17.25 -15.76 15.17
CA THR A 24 -18.24 -16.70 14.61
C THR A 24 -18.04 -17.06 13.12
N SER A 25 -16.98 -16.60 12.47
CA SER A 25 -16.72 -16.87 11.04
C SER A 25 -15.36 -17.52 10.77
N THR A 26 -15.01 -18.55 11.53
CA THR A 26 -14.08 -19.59 11.04
C THR A 26 -14.83 -20.56 10.14
N GLN A 27 -15.48 -20.05 9.09
CA GLN A 27 -15.76 -20.91 7.95
C GLN A 27 -14.43 -21.00 7.19
N THR A 28 -13.71 -22.08 7.44
CA THR A 28 -12.61 -22.51 6.57
C THR A 28 -13.22 -22.74 5.20
N LEU A 29 -13.29 -21.68 4.38
CA LEU A 29 -13.56 -21.81 2.95
C LEU A 29 -12.32 -22.48 2.34
N THR A 30 -12.28 -23.80 2.45
CA THR A 30 -11.39 -24.67 1.70
C THR A 30 -11.79 -24.58 0.24
N PHE A 31 -11.37 -23.52 -0.44
CA PHE A 31 -11.18 -23.62 -1.88
C PHE A 31 -9.95 -24.50 -2.07
N GLU A 32 -10.15 -25.71 -2.59
CA GLU A 32 -9.14 -26.76 -2.83
C GLU A 32 -7.90 -26.31 -3.64
N GLY A 33 -7.78 -25.05 -4.04
CA GLY A 33 -6.61 -24.47 -4.72
C GLY A 33 -5.91 -23.30 -4.02
N VAL A 34 -6.33 -22.87 -2.82
CA VAL A 34 -5.74 -21.68 -2.13
C VAL A 34 -4.85 -22.07 -0.94
N ASN A 35 -4.98 -23.30 -0.43
CA ASN A 35 -4.30 -23.74 0.79
C ASN A 35 -2.77 -23.95 0.64
N SER A 36 -2.21 -23.96 -0.57
CA SER A 36 -0.78 -24.22 -0.78
C SER A 36 0.12 -22.97 -0.86
N ARG A 37 -0.45 -21.75 -0.89
CA ARG A 37 0.33 -20.51 -1.12
C ARG A 37 0.60 -19.66 0.11
N ILE A 38 -0.04 -19.94 1.24
CA ILE A 38 0.27 -19.27 2.50
C ILE A 38 1.13 -20.22 3.32
N GLN A 39 2.39 -20.36 2.94
CA GLN A 39 3.36 -21.07 3.77
C GLN A 39 3.64 -20.22 5.02
N ASN A 40 3.66 -20.85 6.19
CA ASN A 40 4.14 -20.31 7.47
C ASN A 40 3.30 -19.18 8.12
N LEU A 41 2.04 -19.48 8.51
CA LEU A 41 1.33 -18.71 9.55
C LEU A 41 1.42 -19.38 10.94
N GLU A 42 2.20 -20.45 11.07
CA GLU A 42 2.46 -21.09 12.36
C GLU A 42 3.19 -20.09 13.27
N GLY A 43 2.70 -19.93 14.50
CA GLY A 43 3.20 -18.93 15.46
C GLY A 43 2.53 -17.55 15.41
N LEU A 44 1.71 -17.24 14.40
CA LEU A 44 0.94 -15.98 14.40
C LEU A 44 -0.35 -16.09 15.23
N GLY A 45 -0.68 -15.01 15.94
CA GLY A 45 -1.95 -14.87 16.65
C GLY A 45 -3.16 -14.77 15.71
N PRO A 46 -4.39 -14.87 16.24
CA PRO A 46 -5.61 -14.87 15.44
C PRO A 46 -5.82 -13.60 14.60
N VAL A 47 -5.37 -12.44 15.10
CA VAL A 47 -5.54 -11.14 14.45
C VAL A 47 -4.57 -11.00 13.28
N GLU A 48 -3.32 -11.37 13.48
CA GLU A 48 -2.25 -11.34 12.48
C GLU A 48 -2.56 -12.28 11.32
N LYS A 49 -3.05 -13.49 11.63
CA LYS A 49 -3.54 -14.44 10.61
C LYS A 49 -4.64 -13.83 9.76
N ARG A 50 -5.57 -13.10 10.38
CA ARG A 50 -6.67 -12.43 9.67
C ARG A 50 -6.17 -11.30 8.77
N ILE A 51 -5.29 -10.43 9.27
CA ILE A 51 -4.67 -9.36 8.48
C ILE A 51 -3.94 -9.97 7.27
N SER A 52 -3.11 -11.00 7.50
CA SER A 52 -2.39 -11.71 6.43
C SER A 52 -3.34 -12.30 5.38
N LYS A 53 -4.45 -12.90 5.83
CA LYS A 53 -5.48 -13.43 4.93
C LYS A 53 -6.14 -12.35 4.09
N GLN A 54 -6.40 -11.16 4.63
CA GLN A 54 -6.99 -10.05 3.87
C GLN A 54 -6.07 -9.60 2.74
N PHE A 55 -4.77 -9.44 3.00
CA PHE A 55 -3.78 -9.17 1.95
C PHE A 55 -3.72 -10.28 0.91
N SER A 56 -3.70 -11.55 1.35
CA SER A 56 -3.71 -12.70 0.44
C SER A 56 -4.94 -12.68 -0.47
N ASN A 57 -6.12 -12.40 0.07
CA ASN A 57 -7.36 -12.31 -0.70
C ASN A 57 -7.29 -11.16 -1.72
N LEU A 58 -6.83 -9.97 -1.32
CA LEU A 58 -6.66 -8.81 -2.20
C LEU A 58 -5.75 -9.12 -3.40
N PHE A 59 -4.54 -9.61 -3.13
CA PHE A 59 -3.57 -9.90 -4.19
C PHE A 59 -4.02 -11.03 -5.10
N ASN A 60 -4.64 -12.08 -4.55
CA ASN A 60 -5.18 -13.19 -5.34
C ASN A 60 -6.34 -12.75 -6.22
N ALA A 61 -7.28 -11.96 -5.70
CA ALA A 61 -8.41 -11.45 -6.47
C ALA A 61 -7.92 -10.59 -7.65
N TYR A 62 -7.00 -9.66 -7.39
CA TYR A 62 -6.43 -8.82 -8.44
C TYR A 62 -5.66 -9.65 -9.49
N THR A 63 -4.81 -10.59 -9.05
CA THR A 63 -4.06 -11.49 -9.96
C THR A 63 -5.01 -12.28 -10.85
N LYS A 64 -6.09 -12.83 -10.30
CA LYS A 64 -7.11 -13.56 -11.08
C LYS A 64 -7.78 -12.65 -12.11
N ALA A 65 -8.25 -11.47 -11.70
CA ALA A 65 -8.90 -10.52 -12.60
C ALA A 65 -7.97 -10.06 -13.73
N TYR A 66 -6.71 -9.74 -13.40
CA TYR A 66 -5.70 -9.35 -14.37
C TYR A 66 -5.40 -10.48 -15.37
N ASN A 67 -5.20 -11.70 -14.88
CA ASN A 67 -4.95 -12.87 -15.72
C ASN A 67 -6.11 -13.15 -16.69
N ILE A 68 -7.35 -13.05 -16.21
CA ILE A 68 -8.55 -13.19 -17.06
C ILE A 68 -8.56 -12.10 -18.14
N ARG A 69 -8.39 -10.83 -17.76
CA ARG A 69 -8.43 -9.69 -18.70
C ARG A 69 -7.38 -9.78 -19.80
N TYR A 70 -6.15 -10.14 -19.45
CA TYR A 70 -5.02 -10.16 -20.38
C TYR A 70 -4.68 -11.56 -20.91
N LYS A 71 -5.55 -12.56 -20.67
CA LYS A 71 -5.35 -13.96 -21.07
C LYS A 71 -3.99 -14.54 -20.63
N ARG A 72 -3.52 -14.15 -19.45
CA ARG A 72 -2.25 -14.59 -18.86
C ARG A 72 -2.46 -15.74 -17.87
N ARG A 73 -1.37 -16.44 -17.55
CA ARG A 73 -1.29 -17.45 -16.49
C ARG A 73 -0.11 -17.14 -15.58
N GLY A 74 -0.13 -17.68 -14.37
CA GLY A 74 0.95 -17.53 -13.38
C GLY A 74 0.71 -16.45 -12.33
N THR A 75 1.75 -16.19 -11.54
CA THR A 75 1.75 -15.17 -10.47
C THR A 75 2.00 -13.78 -11.06
N LEU A 76 1.34 -12.77 -10.49
CA LEU A 76 1.57 -11.36 -10.86
C LEU A 76 2.50 -10.66 -9.88
N PHE A 77 2.31 -10.91 -8.58
CA PHE A 77 3.12 -10.33 -7.52
C PHE A 77 4.28 -11.24 -7.16
N ILE A 78 5.42 -10.63 -6.81
CA ILE A 78 6.59 -11.34 -6.28
C ILE A 78 6.24 -11.82 -4.86
N PRO A 79 6.53 -13.09 -4.51
CA PRO A 79 6.35 -13.58 -3.15
C PRO A 79 7.18 -12.76 -2.15
N ASN A 80 6.67 -12.62 -0.92
CA ASN A 80 7.32 -11.88 0.17
C ASN A 80 7.53 -10.39 -0.14
N PHE A 81 6.60 -9.55 0.31
CA PHE A 81 6.75 -8.11 0.27
C PHE A 81 7.42 -7.60 1.56
N LYS A 82 8.28 -6.60 1.41
CA LYS A 82 8.87 -5.88 2.55
C LYS A 82 7.79 -5.05 3.25
N ARG A 83 7.87 -4.97 4.56
CA ARG A 83 6.99 -4.15 5.41
C ARG A 83 7.87 -3.38 6.38
N LYS A 84 7.67 -2.07 6.48
CA LYS A 84 8.33 -1.24 7.48
C LYS A 84 7.28 -0.45 8.25
N GLU A 85 7.37 -0.51 9.57
CA GLU A 85 6.47 0.16 10.48
C GLU A 85 6.77 1.65 10.52
N ILE A 86 5.72 2.47 10.52
CA ILE A 86 5.83 3.91 10.67
C ILE A 86 5.97 4.23 12.17
N ILE A 87 7.17 4.57 12.60
CA ILE A 87 7.50 4.78 14.02
C ILE A 87 7.29 6.23 14.50
N ASP A 88 7.27 7.21 13.59
CA ASP A 88 7.12 8.62 13.94
C ASP A 88 6.45 9.45 12.83
N ASN A 89 6.06 10.68 13.19
CA ASN A 89 5.31 11.60 12.34
C ASN A 89 6.14 12.14 11.16
N SER A 90 7.43 12.40 11.37
CA SER A 90 8.33 12.87 10.32
C SER A 90 8.53 11.77 9.29
N TYR A 91 8.69 10.53 9.76
CA TYR A 91 8.80 9.36 8.92
C TYR A 91 7.53 9.12 8.08
N LEU A 92 6.33 9.26 8.66
CA LEU A 92 5.07 9.21 7.90
C LEU A 92 5.05 10.21 6.74
N THR A 93 5.43 11.46 7.04
CA THR A 93 5.47 12.55 6.05
C THR A 93 6.43 12.22 4.91
N ASN A 94 7.62 11.73 5.25
CA ASN A 94 8.65 11.34 4.28
C ASN A 94 8.20 10.17 3.42
N VAL A 95 7.56 9.14 4.00
CA VAL A 95 7.06 7.97 3.27
C VAL A 95 5.97 8.37 2.27
N ILE A 96 5.03 9.25 2.65
CA ILE A 96 3.99 9.74 1.73
C ILE A 96 4.64 10.43 0.52
N CYS A 97 5.56 11.35 0.77
CA CYS A 97 6.26 12.06 -0.30
C CYS A 97 7.13 11.12 -1.15
N TYR A 98 7.79 10.13 -0.54
CA TYR A 98 8.60 9.14 -1.22
C TYR A 98 7.77 8.30 -2.20
N ILE A 99 6.65 7.74 -1.74
CA ILE A 99 5.78 6.89 -2.56
C ILE A 99 5.33 7.64 -3.82
N HIS A 100 4.88 8.89 -3.67
CA HIS A 100 4.44 9.70 -4.80
C HIS A 100 5.60 10.09 -5.73
N ASN A 101 6.81 10.35 -5.21
CA ASN A 101 7.97 10.72 -6.03
C ASN A 101 8.72 9.55 -6.66
N ASN A 102 8.38 8.29 -6.34
CA ASN A 102 9.01 7.13 -6.97
C ASN A 102 9.04 7.16 -8.51
N PRO A 103 7.95 7.54 -9.22
CA PRO A 103 7.97 7.65 -10.68
C PRO A 103 9.03 8.63 -11.21
N ILE A 104 9.23 9.75 -10.52
CA ILE A 104 10.28 10.74 -10.85
C ILE A 104 11.65 10.17 -10.54
N ASN A 105 11.84 9.62 -9.33
CA ASN A 105 13.11 9.07 -8.87
C ASN A 105 13.64 7.94 -9.77
N HIS A 106 12.74 7.22 -10.43
CA HIS A 106 13.08 6.15 -11.38
C HIS A 106 13.04 6.59 -12.85
N GLY A 107 12.88 7.90 -13.11
CA GLY A 107 12.99 8.48 -14.44
C GLY A 107 11.82 8.19 -15.38
N PHE A 108 10.65 7.79 -14.86
CA PHE A 108 9.47 7.54 -15.68
C PHE A 108 8.78 8.82 -16.15
N VAL A 109 8.80 9.84 -15.29
CA VAL A 109 8.17 11.14 -15.53
C VAL A 109 9.04 12.25 -14.96
N SER A 110 8.93 13.45 -15.50
CA SER A 110 9.61 14.63 -14.95
C SER A 110 8.78 15.33 -13.89
N ASN A 111 7.45 15.19 -13.93
CA ASN A 111 6.54 15.80 -12.96
C ASN A 111 5.58 14.77 -12.37
N LEU A 112 5.17 14.99 -11.12
CA LEU A 112 4.21 14.13 -10.43
C LEU A 112 2.85 14.08 -11.13
N GLN A 113 2.49 15.17 -11.81
CA GLN A 113 1.23 15.29 -12.54
C GLN A 113 1.18 14.41 -13.80
N ASP A 114 2.32 13.90 -14.26
CA ASP A 114 2.38 13.06 -15.44
C ASP A 114 2.17 11.57 -15.09
N TRP A 115 2.05 11.24 -13.79
CA TRP A 115 1.91 9.87 -13.30
C TRP A 115 0.51 9.57 -12.73
N ASN A 116 -0.37 9.12 -13.62
CA ASN A 116 -1.78 8.80 -13.31
C ASN A 116 -1.95 7.62 -12.33
N TRP A 117 -0.94 6.78 -12.15
CA TRP A 117 -1.05 5.56 -11.32
C TRP A 117 -0.60 5.80 -9.88
N SER A 118 -1.06 6.90 -9.28
CA SER A 118 -0.83 7.22 -7.87
C SER A 118 -2.01 7.98 -7.27
N SER A 119 -2.11 7.96 -5.95
CA SER A 119 -3.07 8.79 -5.19
C SER A 119 -2.74 10.28 -5.20
N TYR A 120 -1.63 10.71 -5.80
CA TYR A 120 -1.22 12.11 -5.77
C TYR A 120 -2.26 13.03 -6.41
N HIS A 121 -2.87 12.61 -7.53
CA HIS A 121 -3.91 13.38 -8.19
C HIS A 121 -5.16 13.52 -7.32
N ASP A 122 -5.64 12.42 -6.76
CA ASP A 122 -6.83 12.41 -5.89
C ASP A 122 -6.63 13.34 -4.68
N LEU A 123 -5.45 13.34 -4.09
CA LEU A 123 -5.08 14.19 -2.97
C LEU A 123 -4.92 15.66 -3.39
N SER A 124 -4.20 15.91 -4.48
CA SER A 124 -3.87 17.26 -4.96
C SER A 124 -5.08 18.02 -5.48
N LEU A 125 -6.06 17.31 -6.03
CA LEU A 125 -7.29 17.90 -6.59
C LEU A 125 -8.48 17.75 -5.64
N ASN A 126 -8.30 17.09 -4.50
CA ASN A 126 -9.36 16.76 -3.55
C ASN A 126 -10.54 16.00 -4.19
N ASN A 127 -10.23 15.03 -5.06
CA ASN A 127 -11.22 14.22 -5.74
C ASN A 127 -11.81 13.16 -4.79
N PRO A 128 -13.08 12.74 -5.01
CA PRO A 128 -13.62 11.54 -4.37
C PRO A 128 -12.74 10.33 -4.69
N SER A 129 -12.28 9.62 -3.66
CA SER A 129 -11.40 8.46 -3.82
C SER A 129 -11.72 7.39 -2.78
N LEU A 130 -11.27 6.16 -3.04
CA LEU A 130 -11.38 5.04 -2.11
C LEU A 130 -10.38 5.12 -0.95
N ILE A 131 -9.49 6.11 -0.97
CA ILE A 131 -8.50 6.36 0.08
C ILE A 131 -8.99 7.41 1.07
N HIS A 132 -8.39 7.44 2.25
CA HIS A 132 -8.66 8.45 3.27
C HIS A 132 -8.00 9.80 2.93
N THR A 133 -8.49 10.48 1.88
CA THR A 133 -7.93 11.76 1.39
C THR A 133 -7.88 12.82 2.48
N ASN A 134 -8.97 13.01 3.22
CA ASN A 134 -9.05 13.98 4.32
C ASN A 134 -7.99 13.76 5.39
N PHE A 135 -7.67 12.51 5.75
CA PHE A 135 -6.63 12.22 6.74
C PHE A 135 -5.28 12.75 6.27
N VAL A 136 -4.92 12.45 5.01
CA VAL A 136 -3.64 12.87 4.44
C VAL A 136 -3.61 14.38 4.26
N ILE A 137 -4.65 15.01 3.71
CA ILE A 137 -4.65 16.46 3.52
C ILE A 137 -4.59 17.22 4.85
N ASN A 138 -5.35 16.78 5.86
CA ASN A 138 -5.30 17.37 7.19
C ASN A 138 -3.94 17.15 7.86
N TRP A 139 -3.27 16.02 7.61
CA TRP A 139 -1.92 15.76 8.10
C TRP A 139 -0.91 16.83 7.64
N PHE A 140 -1.00 17.25 6.38
CA PHE A 140 -0.18 18.33 5.83
C PHE A 140 -0.77 19.73 6.13
N GLY A 141 -1.91 19.82 6.81
CA GLY A 141 -2.64 21.05 7.11
C GLY A 141 -3.58 21.50 6.00
N ASN A 142 -3.16 21.42 4.73
CA ASN A 142 -4.00 21.69 3.57
C ASN A 142 -3.35 21.17 2.27
N VAL A 143 -4.09 21.26 1.15
CA VAL A 143 -3.65 20.82 -0.18
C VAL A 143 -2.38 21.56 -0.65
N GLN A 144 -2.27 22.86 -0.38
CA GLN A 144 -1.11 23.66 -0.80
C GLN A 144 0.16 23.22 -0.07
N ALA A 145 0.09 23.00 1.24
CA ALA A 145 1.20 22.50 2.05
C ALA A 145 1.58 21.07 1.66
N PHE A 146 0.60 20.22 1.33
CA PHE A 146 0.83 18.89 0.75
C PHE A 146 1.65 18.98 -0.55
N GLN A 147 1.23 19.81 -1.50
CA GLN A 147 1.95 20.00 -2.77
C GLN A 147 3.37 20.55 -2.57
N GLN A 148 3.54 21.53 -1.67
CA GLN A 148 4.85 22.09 -1.33
C GLN A 148 5.81 21.04 -0.73
N ALA A 149 5.31 20.18 0.16
CA ALA A 149 6.12 19.11 0.75
C ALA A 149 6.65 18.15 -0.32
N HIS A 150 5.84 17.83 -1.33
CA HIS A 150 6.22 16.94 -2.43
C HIS A 150 7.28 17.55 -3.35
N GLN A 151 7.30 18.87 -3.51
CA GLN A 151 8.32 19.58 -4.30
C GLN A 151 9.69 19.62 -3.60
N LYS A 152 9.71 19.70 -2.26
CA LYS A 152 10.98 19.73 -1.49
C LYS A 152 11.74 18.42 -1.57
N VAL A 153 11.03 17.29 -1.55
CA VAL A 153 11.67 15.97 -1.57
C VAL A 153 12.50 15.78 -2.83
N ASN A 154 12.04 16.22 -4.01
CA ASN A 154 12.75 16.13 -5.30
C ASN A 154 14.18 16.69 -5.33
N LYS A 155 14.63 17.41 -4.30
CA LYS A 155 15.99 17.98 -4.20
C LYS A 155 17.00 17.09 -3.45
N ILE A 156 16.55 16.02 -2.80
CA ILE A 156 17.42 15.12 -2.01
C ILE A 156 17.88 13.93 -2.90
N PRO A 157 19.13 13.48 -2.91
CA PRO A 157 19.55 12.33 -3.74
C PRO A 157 18.85 11.01 -3.35
N PRO A 158 18.51 10.11 -4.29
CA PRO A 158 17.85 8.83 -4.01
C PRO A 158 18.62 7.92 -3.03
N GLU A 159 19.95 8.00 -3.05
CA GLU A 159 20.86 7.15 -2.29
C GLU A 159 20.80 7.42 -0.78
N GLU A 160 20.59 8.68 -0.37
CA GLU A 160 20.42 9.09 1.04
C GLU A 160 19.02 8.78 1.60
N ARG A 161 18.07 8.41 0.73
CA ARG A 161 16.66 8.22 1.11
C ARG A 161 16.31 6.77 1.47
N ILE A 162 17.05 5.78 0.96
CA ILE A 162 16.70 4.36 1.13
C ILE A 162 17.31 3.75 2.39
N GLU A 163 18.45 4.27 2.87
CA GLU A 163 19.08 3.77 4.12
C GLU A 163 18.36 4.25 5.38
N ASN A 164 17.62 5.35 5.30
CA ASN A 164 16.84 5.89 6.41
C ASN A 164 15.33 5.56 6.32
N LEU A 165 14.88 4.95 5.21
CA LEU A 165 13.49 4.53 5.02
C LEU A 165 13.22 3.09 5.36
#